data_AF-A0A7X8YX95-F1
#
_entry.id   AF-A0A7X8YX95-F1
#
_cell.length_a   1.000
_cell.length_b   1.000
_cell.length_c   1.000
_cell.angle_alpha   90.00
_cell.angle_beta   90.00
_cell.angle_gamma   90.00
#
_symmetry.space_group_name_H-M   'P 1'
#
loop_
_entity.id
_entity.type
_entity.pdbx_description
1 polymer ?
#
loop_
_entity_poly.entity_id
_entity_poly.type
_entity_poly.pdbx_seq_one_letter_code
_entity_poly.pdbx_strand_id
1 'polypeptide(L)'
;MTRLTTTSGSAASQPTPASFGSQRLRSIHITGGFLDGAVFDLADGLNCLIGARGTGKTSVLELVRYALDALPAANDPERQRIENLVKANLGDGTVELLVETRDGLTYKVIRSWQDDPVVVTADGSPTEISLRAGGVFRADIYSQNEIERIADQALSQLSLIDNFEANQIAQITAELRTLTSKLATNATTLLPLQDQIDGLNSEIAGKDAIQQKIDALGPITGQNAEAVTKGQQAKSLRQRETQAMEGLWQFLQEYDQQIADLSGQVAHRTSQWLTREMLSGPNGAAITGV
;
A
#
# COMPACT_ATOMS: atom_id res chain seq x y z
N MET A 1 -17.92 -82.94 24.64
CA MET A 1 -16.61 -82.24 24.56
C MET A 1 -16.33 -81.99 23.09
N THR A 2 -16.74 -80.85 22.58
CA THR A 2 -16.74 -80.52 21.14
C THR A 2 -16.01 -79.21 20.98
N ARG A 3 -14.79 -79.25 20.43
CA ARG A 3 -14.00 -78.05 20.12
C ARG A 3 -14.58 -77.38 18.89
N LEU A 4 -15.11 -76.16 19.05
CA LEU A 4 -15.54 -75.28 17.98
C LEU A 4 -14.32 -74.52 17.44
N THR A 5 -14.11 -74.65 16.13
CA THR A 5 -13.19 -73.88 15.30
C THR A 5 -13.69 -72.45 15.16
N THR A 6 -12.90 -71.45 15.55
CA THR A 6 -13.20 -70.02 15.35
C THR A 6 -12.69 -69.55 14.00
N THR A 7 -13.62 -69.12 13.17
CA THR A 7 -13.44 -68.47 11.85
C THR A 7 -12.66 -67.16 11.96
N SER A 8 -11.73 -66.94 11.03
CA SER A 8 -10.98 -65.71 10.84
C SER A 8 -11.88 -64.56 10.37
N GLY A 9 -12.11 -63.57 11.22
CA GLY A 9 -12.73 -62.31 10.85
C GLY A 9 -11.75 -61.41 10.12
N SER A 10 -12.00 -61.18 8.83
CA SER A 10 -11.39 -60.11 8.04
C SER A 10 -11.80 -58.76 8.64
N ALA A 11 -10.86 -58.09 9.31
CA ALA A 11 -11.03 -56.70 9.71
C ALA A 11 -10.93 -55.84 8.44
N ALA A 12 -12.08 -55.33 7.99
CA ALA A 12 -12.14 -54.29 6.98
C ALA A 12 -11.29 -53.10 7.43
N SER A 13 -10.23 -52.81 6.70
CA SER A 13 -9.43 -51.61 6.87
C SER A 13 -10.35 -50.40 6.66
N GLN A 14 -10.59 -49.66 7.75
CA GLN A 14 -11.22 -48.35 7.65
C GLN A 14 -10.40 -47.49 6.67
N PRO A 15 -11.04 -46.73 5.77
CA PRO A 15 -10.32 -45.79 4.94
C PRO A 15 -9.68 -44.74 5.86
N THR A 16 -8.35 -44.75 5.92
CA THR A 16 -7.56 -43.69 6.56
C THR A 16 -8.06 -42.35 6.02
N PRO A 17 -8.47 -41.39 6.87
CA PRO A 17 -8.85 -40.08 6.38
C PRO A 17 -7.64 -39.49 5.65
N ALA A 18 -7.85 -38.96 4.44
CA ALA A 18 -6.83 -38.28 3.66
C ALA A 18 -6.14 -37.26 4.59
N SER A 19 -4.83 -37.43 4.80
CA SER A 19 -4.09 -36.53 5.68
C SER A 19 -4.11 -35.14 5.07
N PHE A 20 -4.83 -34.21 5.67
CA PHE A 20 -4.58 -32.80 5.43
C PHE A 20 -3.14 -32.54 5.86
N GLY A 21 -2.25 -32.27 4.91
CA GLY A 21 -0.86 -31.99 5.20
C GLY A 21 -0.75 -30.76 6.11
N SER A 22 0.13 -30.82 7.10
CA SER A 22 0.47 -29.68 7.97
C SER A 22 1.73 -29.01 7.44
N GLN A 23 1.84 -27.70 7.65
CA GLN A 23 3.12 -27.01 7.44
C GLN A 23 4.09 -27.42 8.55
N ARG A 24 5.37 -27.63 8.21
CA ARG A 24 6.38 -28.10 9.18
C ARG A 24 7.70 -27.37 9.02
N LEU A 25 8.32 -27.02 10.15
CA LEU A 25 9.74 -26.64 10.19
C LEU A 25 10.54 -27.93 10.42
N ARG A 26 11.36 -28.31 9.45
CA ARG A 26 12.12 -29.57 9.44
C ARG A 26 13.48 -29.42 10.09
N SER A 27 14.19 -28.34 9.79
CA SER A 27 15.48 -28.10 10.39
C SER A 27 15.82 -26.61 10.48
N ILE A 28 16.74 -26.30 11.40
CA ILE A 28 17.33 -24.98 11.61
C ILE A 28 18.83 -25.15 11.53
N HIS A 29 19.49 -24.43 10.63
CA HIS A 29 20.94 -24.37 10.50
C HIS A 29 21.39 -22.93 10.71
N ILE A 30 22.39 -22.73 11.57
CA ILE A 30 22.96 -21.41 11.86
C ILE A 30 24.44 -21.44 11.49
N THR A 31 24.87 -20.49 10.66
CA THR A 31 26.26 -20.30 10.27
C THR A 31 26.70 -18.91 10.72
N GLY A 32 27.81 -18.82 11.45
CA GLY A 32 28.33 -17.59 12.02
C GLY A 32 27.68 -17.19 13.36
N GLY A 33 28.31 -16.22 14.02
CA GLY A 33 27.82 -15.67 15.28
C GLY A 33 28.03 -16.58 16.50
N PHE A 34 27.17 -16.41 17.51
CA PHE A 34 27.23 -17.12 18.80
C PHE A 34 26.86 -18.59 18.71
N LEU A 35 25.97 -18.95 17.78
CA LEU A 35 25.47 -20.32 17.58
C LEU A 35 26.04 -20.95 16.29
N ASP A 36 27.26 -20.57 15.91
CA ASP A 36 27.90 -21.05 14.70
C ASP A 36 27.99 -22.59 14.66
N GLY A 37 27.59 -23.17 13.52
CA GLY A 37 27.56 -24.60 13.27
C GLY A 37 26.41 -25.34 13.97
N ALA A 38 25.49 -24.62 14.64
CA ALA A 38 24.34 -25.26 15.27
C ALA A 38 23.36 -25.77 14.21
N VAL A 39 23.03 -27.06 14.30
CA VAL A 39 22.04 -27.74 13.46
C VAL A 39 21.01 -28.41 14.35
N PHE A 40 19.73 -28.11 14.10
CA PHE A 40 18.61 -28.68 14.82
C PHE A 40 17.69 -29.39 13.82
N ASP A 41 17.63 -30.72 13.88
CA ASP A 41 16.64 -31.52 13.16
C ASP A 41 15.40 -31.68 14.04
N LEU A 42 14.26 -31.19 13.56
CA LEU A 42 13.03 -31.11 14.33
C LEU A 42 12.11 -32.30 14.05
N ALA A 43 11.50 -32.82 15.11
CA ALA A 43 10.44 -33.80 15.02
C ALA A 43 9.12 -33.14 14.57
N ASP A 44 8.20 -33.95 14.05
CA ASP A 44 6.88 -33.50 13.56
C ASP A 44 5.99 -32.84 14.62
N GLY A 45 6.24 -33.13 15.89
CA GLY A 45 5.40 -32.69 17.00
C GLY A 45 6.11 -31.69 17.92
N LEU A 46 6.14 -32.01 19.20
CA LEU A 46 6.73 -31.15 20.22
C LEU A 46 8.27 -31.28 20.21
N ASN A 47 8.94 -30.14 20.03
CA ASN A 47 10.38 -30.01 20.17
C ASN A 47 10.67 -29.17 21.41
N CYS A 48 11.54 -29.66 22.31
CA CYS A 48 11.89 -28.96 23.55
C CYS A 48 13.37 -28.57 23.55
N LEU A 49 13.65 -27.26 23.47
CA LEU A 49 15.01 -26.74 23.60
C LEU A 49 15.31 -26.39 25.07
N ILE A 50 16.12 -27.23 25.74
CA ILE A 50 16.40 -27.13 27.19
C ILE A 50 17.90 -26.85 27.40
N GLY A 51 18.21 -25.99 28.38
CA GLY A 51 19.60 -25.65 28.73
C GLY A 51 19.66 -24.61 29.85
N ALA A 52 20.85 -24.32 30.35
CA ALA A 52 21.07 -23.29 31.37
C ALA A 52 20.77 -21.86 30.85
N ARG A 53 20.70 -20.87 31.74
CA ARG A 53 20.56 -19.47 31.33
C ARG A 53 21.77 -19.07 30.47
N GLY A 54 21.52 -18.35 29.37
CA GLY A 54 22.57 -17.87 28.46
C GLY A 54 23.01 -18.87 27.38
N THR A 55 22.43 -20.08 27.31
CA THR A 55 22.78 -21.07 26.27
C THR A 55 22.16 -20.81 24.89
N GLY A 56 21.64 -19.60 24.63
CA GLY A 56 21.08 -19.24 23.32
C GLY A 56 19.68 -19.75 22.99
N LYS A 57 18.91 -20.29 23.94
CA LYS A 57 17.54 -20.80 23.68
C LYS A 57 16.62 -19.77 23.02
N THR A 58 16.53 -18.58 23.63
CA THR A 58 15.77 -17.46 23.10
C THR A 58 16.34 -16.99 21.77
N SER A 59 17.67 -17.03 21.62
CA SER A 59 18.33 -16.66 20.36
C SER A 59 17.89 -17.57 19.21
N VAL A 60 17.83 -18.89 19.40
CA VAL A 60 17.32 -19.80 18.36
C VAL A 60 15.90 -19.41 17.93
N LEU A 61 15.00 -19.16 18.89
CA LEU A 61 13.62 -18.78 18.59
C LEU A 61 13.53 -17.46 17.81
N GLU A 62 14.31 -16.44 18.21
CA GLU A 62 14.29 -15.15 17.52
C GLU A 62 15.00 -15.19 16.16
N LEU A 63 15.99 -16.07 15.97
CA LEU A 63 16.59 -16.32 14.67
C LEU A 63 15.59 -16.98 13.70
N VAL A 64 14.76 -17.90 14.19
CA VAL A 64 13.65 -18.46 13.40
C VAL A 64 12.64 -17.36 13.04
N ARG A 65 12.25 -16.51 14.01
CA ARG A 65 11.37 -15.35 13.76
C ARG A 65 11.95 -14.43 12.69
N TYR A 66 13.24 -14.14 12.79
CA TYR A 66 13.95 -13.30 11.85
C TYR A 66 14.00 -13.92 10.46
N ALA A 67 14.40 -15.18 10.33
CA ALA A 67 14.47 -15.85 9.03
C ALA A 67 13.11 -15.94 8.31
N LEU A 68 12.02 -16.14 9.05
CA LEU A 68 10.66 -16.16 8.51
C LEU A 68 10.07 -14.76 8.23
N ASP A 69 10.81 -13.70 8.50
CA ASP A 69 10.36 -12.30 8.40
C ASP A 69 9.10 -12.00 9.21
N ALA A 70 8.96 -12.68 10.35
CA ALA A 70 7.83 -12.57 11.28
C ALA A 70 8.09 -11.55 12.39
N LEU A 71 8.80 -10.46 12.07
CA LEU A 71 9.09 -9.39 13.02
C LEU A 71 7.82 -8.57 13.32
N PRO A 72 7.70 -8.00 14.53
CA PRO A 72 6.63 -7.05 14.83
C PRO A 72 6.65 -5.84 13.89
N ALA A 73 5.55 -5.08 13.87
CA ALA A 73 5.44 -3.87 13.07
C ALA A 73 6.58 -2.88 13.36
N ALA A 74 6.96 -2.06 12.37
CA ALA A 74 8.10 -1.14 12.47
C ALA A 74 8.02 -0.13 13.64
N ASN A 75 6.80 0.17 14.10
CA ASN A 75 6.53 1.07 15.21
C ASN A 75 6.48 0.37 16.58
N ASP A 76 6.57 -0.97 16.64
CA ASP A 76 6.59 -1.70 17.91
C ASP A 76 8.01 -1.67 18.51
N PRO A 77 8.20 -1.15 19.74
CA PRO A 77 9.51 -1.13 20.39
C PRO A 77 10.13 -2.53 20.57
N GLU A 78 9.33 -3.60 20.60
CA GLU A 78 9.84 -4.97 20.65
C GLU A 78 10.65 -5.34 19.42
N ARG A 79 10.31 -4.76 18.25
CA ARG A 79 11.05 -5.02 17.02
C ARG A 79 12.53 -4.68 17.18
N GLN A 80 12.82 -3.50 17.73
CA GLN A 80 14.20 -3.07 17.96
C GLN A 80 14.93 -3.99 18.94
N ARG A 81 14.24 -4.49 19.97
CA ARG A 81 14.80 -5.45 20.94
C ARG A 81 15.18 -6.76 20.25
N ILE A 82 14.30 -7.30 19.42
CA ILE A 82 14.51 -8.54 18.66
C ILE A 82 15.66 -8.35 17.67
N GLU A 83 15.64 -7.27 16.89
CA GLU A 83 16.71 -6.97 15.92
C GLU A 83 18.08 -6.81 16.59
N ASN A 84 18.15 -6.16 17.74
CA ASN A 84 19.39 -6.05 18.52
C ASN A 84 19.89 -7.42 19.01
N LEU A 85 18.96 -8.29 19.45
CA LEU A 85 19.30 -9.65 19.87
C LEU A 85 19.81 -10.47 18.69
N VAL A 86 19.13 -10.42 17.55
CA VAL A 86 19.54 -11.09 16.31
C VAL A 86 20.92 -10.60 15.90
N LYS A 87 21.14 -9.28 15.83
CA LYS A 87 22.45 -8.69 15.49
C LYS A 87 23.56 -9.18 16.41
N ALA A 88 23.32 -9.19 17.71
CA ALA A 88 24.32 -9.62 18.70
C ALA A 88 24.65 -11.12 18.63
N ASN A 89 23.69 -11.95 18.21
CA ASN A 89 23.88 -13.40 18.16
C ASN A 89 24.27 -13.93 16.77
N LEU A 90 23.81 -13.31 15.69
CA LEU A 90 24.09 -13.74 14.32
C LEU A 90 25.33 -13.05 13.74
N GLY A 91 25.57 -11.77 14.07
CA GLY A 91 26.63 -10.98 13.45
C GLY A 91 26.45 -10.93 11.93
N ASP A 92 27.51 -11.27 11.20
CA ASP A 92 27.51 -11.39 9.73
C ASP A 92 27.13 -12.81 9.25
N GLY A 93 26.53 -13.60 10.13
CA GLY A 93 26.10 -14.97 9.86
C GLY A 93 24.79 -15.07 9.05
N THR A 94 24.38 -16.32 8.83
CA THR A 94 23.20 -16.71 8.07
C THR A 94 22.40 -17.76 8.84
N VAL A 95 21.08 -17.65 8.75
CA VAL A 95 20.14 -18.66 9.25
C VAL A 95 19.48 -19.33 8.04
N GLU A 96 19.56 -20.66 7.96
CA GLU A 96 18.85 -21.48 6.99
C GLU A 96 17.77 -22.30 7.70
N LEU A 97 16.53 -22.19 7.23
CA LEU A 97 15.39 -22.98 7.70
C LEU A 97 14.91 -23.89 6.59
N LEU A 98 14.69 -25.17 6.88
CA LEU A 98 14.02 -26.09 5.97
C LEU A 98 12.54 -26.17 6.35
N VAL A 99 11.65 -25.72 5.47
CA VAL A 99 10.20 -25.73 5.69
C VAL A 99 9.48 -26.62 4.68
N GLU A 100 8.43 -27.29 5.14
CA GLU A 100 7.53 -28.10 4.32
C GLU A 100 6.14 -27.47 4.32
N THR A 101 5.55 -27.33 3.13
CA THR A 101 4.19 -26.80 2.96
C THR A 101 3.14 -27.88 3.18
N ARG A 102 1.85 -27.49 3.20
CA ARG A 102 0.73 -28.44 3.32
C ARG A 102 0.68 -29.45 2.16
N ASP A 103 1.23 -29.08 1.02
CA ASP A 103 1.26 -29.93 -0.18
C ASP A 103 2.48 -30.87 -0.20
N GLY A 104 3.30 -30.87 0.87
CA GLY A 104 4.51 -31.68 0.99
C GLY A 104 5.71 -31.14 0.21
N LEU A 105 5.63 -29.90 -0.28
CA LEU A 105 6.74 -29.24 -0.97
C LEU A 105 7.73 -28.67 0.04
N THR A 106 9.02 -28.90 -0.21
CA THR A 106 10.09 -28.47 0.68
C THR A 106 10.85 -27.28 0.11
N TYR A 107 11.02 -26.25 0.95
CA TYR A 107 11.76 -25.03 0.64
C TYR A 107 12.81 -24.74 1.70
N LYS A 108 13.87 -24.06 1.29
CA LYS A 108 14.85 -23.47 2.19
C LYS A 108 14.64 -21.98 2.24
N VAL A 109 14.51 -21.45 3.45
CA VAL A 109 14.49 -20.02 3.75
C VAL A 109 15.85 -19.65 4.29
N ILE A 110 16.57 -18.80 3.57
CA ILE A 110 17.94 -18.39 3.90
C ILE A 110 17.92 -16.89 4.16
N ARG A 111 18.43 -16.45 5.32
CA ARG A 111 18.51 -15.03 5.65
C ARG A 111 19.80 -14.69 6.38
N SER A 112 20.52 -13.71 5.84
CA SER A 112 21.68 -13.06 6.47
C SER A 112 21.25 -11.78 7.18
N TRP A 113 22.11 -11.27 8.06
CA TRP A 113 21.84 -9.99 8.74
C TRP A 113 21.70 -8.83 7.73
N GLN A 114 20.67 -8.00 7.91
CA GLN A 114 20.28 -6.87 7.05
C GLN A 114 19.84 -7.21 5.62
N ASP A 115 19.87 -8.48 5.23
CA ASP A 115 19.35 -8.93 3.95
C ASP A 115 17.86 -9.32 4.06
N ASP A 116 17.18 -9.26 2.91
CA ASP A 116 15.86 -9.84 2.75
C ASP A 116 15.98 -11.38 2.68
N PRO A 117 15.00 -12.13 3.23
CA PRO A 117 15.02 -13.58 3.18
C PRO A 117 14.88 -14.08 1.74
N VAL A 118 15.68 -15.07 1.38
CA VAL A 118 15.65 -15.75 0.08
C VAL A 118 15.01 -17.12 0.24
N VAL A 119 14.01 -17.41 -0.60
CA VAL A 119 13.34 -18.72 -0.64
C VAL A 119 13.83 -19.49 -1.86
N VAL A 120 14.43 -20.65 -1.62
CA VAL A 120 14.86 -21.58 -2.67
C VAL A 120 14.17 -22.93 -2.50
N THR A 121 14.04 -23.66 -3.61
CA THR A 121 13.59 -25.06 -3.58
C THR A 121 14.61 -25.95 -2.87
N ALA A 122 14.21 -27.17 -2.49
CA ALA A 122 15.14 -28.17 -1.94
C ALA A 122 16.39 -28.41 -2.82
N ASP A 123 16.24 -28.29 -4.14
CA ASP A 123 17.30 -28.46 -5.14
C ASP A 123 18.16 -27.20 -5.34
N GLY A 124 17.88 -26.11 -4.61
CA GLY A 124 18.64 -24.86 -4.63
C GLY A 124 18.25 -23.88 -5.76
N SER A 125 17.19 -24.16 -6.52
CA SER A 125 16.70 -23.20 -7.52
C SER A 125 15.95 -22.04 -6.86
N PRO A 126 16.24 -20.77 -7.24
CA PRO A 126 15.53 -19.60 -6.73
C PRO A 126 14.03 -19.67 -7.04
N THR A 127 13.22 -19.16 -6.11
CA THR A 127 11.77 -19.05 -6.31
C THR A 127 11.34 -17.58 -6.23
N GLU A 128 10.29 -17.20 -6.94
CA GLU A 128 9.68 -15.87 -6.84
C GLU A 128 8.79 -15.71 -5.58
N ILE A 129 8.79 -16.71 -4.69
CA ILE A 129 7.87 -16.73 -3.56
C ILE A 129 8.39 -15.81 -2.45
N SER A 130 7.59 -14.81 -2.10
CA SER A 130 7.86 -13.95 -0.94
C SER A 130 7.20 -14.49 0.32
N LEU A 131 7.96 -14.56 1.42
CA LEU A 131 7.44 -14.90 2.75
C LEU A 131 6.40 -13.87 3.24
N ARG A 132 6.58 -12.59 2.90
CA ARG A 132 5.66 -11.50 3.27
C ARG A 132 4.26 -11.66 2.68
N ALA A 133 4.13 -12.41 1.58
CA ALA A 133 2.84 -12.70 0.94
C ALA A 133 2.12 -13.92 1.54
N GLY A 134 2.67 -14.53 2.61
CA GLY A 134 2.04 -15.65 3.32
C GLY A 134 2.02 -16.98 2.54
N GLY A 135 2.78 -17.09 1.45
CA GLY A 135 2.63 -18.18 0.47
C GLY A 135 3.23 -19.54 0.85
N VAL A 136 4.25 -19.60 1.72
CA VAL A 136 5.03 -20.84 1.96
C VAL A 136 4.82 -21.42 3.35
N PHE A 137 5.08 -20.62 4.38
CA PHE A 137 5.11 -21.08 5.76
C PHE A 137 4.73 -19.94 6.69
N ARG A 138 3.74 -20.16 7.56
CA ARG A 138 3.33 -19.20 8.59
C ARG A 138 3.59 -19.81 9.97
N ALA A 139 4.26 -19.06 10.84
CA ALA A 139 4.53 -19.45 12.21
C ALA A 139 4.02 -18.40 13.19
N ASP A 140 3.30 -18.86 14.21
CA ASP A 140 2.95 -18.05 15.36
C ASP A 140 4.07 -18.19 16.40
N ILE A 141 4.79 -17.09 16.64
CA ILE A 141 5.98 -17.08 17.50
C ILE A 141 5.68 -16.20 18.71
N TYR A 142 5.82 -16.80 19.89
CA TYR A 142 5.59 -16.14 21.18
C TYR A 142 6.90 -16.10 21.97
N SER A 143 7.47 -14.90 22.12
CA SER A 143 8.71 -14.64 22.85
C SER A 143 8.47 -14.48 24.36
N GLN A 144 9.57 -14.29 25.09
CA GLN A 144 9.55 -14.07 26.52
C GLN A 144 8.68 -12.85 26.89
N ASN A 145 7.76 -13.03 27.85
CA ASN A 145 6.78 -12.05 28.31
C ASN A 145 5.71 -11.63 27.28
N GLU A 146 5.72 -12.20 26.07
CA GLU A 146 4.76 -11.83 25.02
C GLU A 146 3.34 -12.31 25.36
N ILE A 147 3.22 -13.51 25.96
CA ILE A 147 1.93 -14.08 26.38
C ILE A 147 1.27 -13.22 27.46
N GLU A 148 2.03 -12.78 28.47
CA GLU A 148 1.53 -11.91 29.54
C GLU A 148 1.05 -10.57 28.98
N ARG A 149 1.85 -9.97 28.08
CA ARG A 149 1.49 -8.71 27.41
C ARG A 149 0.21 -8.82 26.60
N ILE A 150 0.02 -9.94 25.88
CA ILE A 150 -1.21 -10.16 25.11
C ILE A 150 -2.42 -10.27 26.05
N ALA A 151 -2.27 -10.92 27.21
CA ALA A 151 -3.35 -11.03 28.18
C ALA A 151 -3.81 -9.66 28.72
N ASP A 152 -2.91 -8.69 28.83
CA ASP A 152 -3.22 -7.36 29.37
C ASP A 152 -3.69 -6.33 28.32
N GLN A 153 -3.54 -6.62 27.02
CA GLN A 153 -3.79 -5.66 25.94
C GLN A 153 -4.92 -6.11 25.01
N ALA A 154 -6.07 -5.46 25.10
CA ALA A 154 -7.25 -5.76 24.27
C ALA A 154 -6.96 -5.71 22.75
N LEU A 155 -6.12 -4.78 22.29
CA LEU A 155 -5.71 -4.69 20.88
C LEU A 155 -4.87 -5.90 20.44
N SER A 156 -4.02 -6.42 21.33
CA SER A 156 -3.20 -7.62 21.09
C SER A 156 -4.05 -8.88 21.10
N GLN A 157 -5.13 -8.92 21.88
CA GLN A 157 -6.11 -10.01 21.82
C GLN A 157 -6.92 -9.96 20.52
N LEU A 158 -7.33 -8.78 20.09
CA LEU A 158 -8.04 -8.60 18.82
C LEU A 158 -7.16 -9.03 17.64
N SER A 159 -5.87 -8.66 17.62
CA SER A 159 -4.96 -9.08 16.55
C SER A 159 -4.75 -10.60 16.48
N LEU A 160 -4.80 -11.31 17.60
CA LEU A 160 -4.81 -12.78 17.61
C LEU A 160 -6.06 -13.36 16.95
N ILE A 161 -7.22 -12.75 17.17
CA ILE A 161 -8.48 -13.18 16.55
C ILE A 161 -8.45 -12.85 15.05
N ASP A 162 -8.04 -11.64 14.70
CA ASP A 162 -7.94 -11.18 13.31
C ASP A 162 -6.96 -12.05 12.50
N ASN A 163 -5.93 -12.59 13.14
CA ASN A 163 -4.96 -13.48 12.50
C ASN A 163 -5.58 -14.75 11.91
N PHE A 164 -6.74 -15.22 12.38
CA PHE A 164 -7.46 -16.36 11.79
C PHE A 164 -8.00 -16.04 10.40
N GLU A 165 -8.38 -14.78 10.14
CA GLU A 165 -8.99 -14.32 8.88
C GLU A 165 -8.22 -13.14 8.26
N ALA A 166 -6.89 -13.13 8.42
CA ALA A 166 -6.02 -12.02 8.04
C ALA A 166 -6.21 -11.57 6.58
N ASN A 167 -6.42 -12.51 5.65
CA ASN A 167 -6.62 -12.21 4.23
C ASN A 167 -7.95 -11.48 3.97
N GLN A 168 -9.04 -11.95 4.59
CA GLN A 168 -10.36 -11.32 4.42
C GLN A 168 -10.37 -9.92 5.04
N ILE A 169 -9.78 -9.78 6.22
CA ILE A 169 -9.66 -8.50 6.93
C ILE A 169 -8.79 -7.51 6.14
N ALA A 170 -7.67 -7.97 5.57
CA ALA A 170 -6.82 -7.14 4.71
C ALA A 170 -7.58 -6.64 3.47
N GLN A 171 -8.36 -7.49 2.82
CA GLN A 171 -9.18 -7.11 1.68
C GLN A 171 -10.22 -6.04 2.06
N ILE A 172 -10.99 -6.27 3.13
CA ILE A 172 -12.00 -5.33 3.62
C ILE A 172 -11.35 -3.98 3.98
N THR A 173 -10.18 -4.01 4.62
CA THR A 173 -9.45 -2.80 5.02
C THR A 173 -8.98 -2.00 3.80
N ALA A 174 -8.52 -2.68 2.75
CA ALA A 174 -8.16 -2.04 1.49
C ALA A 174 -9.38 -1.38 0.83
N GLU A 175 -10.51 -2.09 0.77
CA GLU A 175 -11.77 -1.56 0.24
C GLU A 175 -12.26 -0.33 1.02
N LEU A 176 -12.22 -0.38 2.37
CA LEU A 176 -12.54 0.75 3.24
C LEU A 176 -11.65 1.96 2.95
N ARG A 177 -10.35 1.76 2.76
CA ARG A 177 -9.41 2.84 2.44
C ARG A 177 -9.76 3.48 1.10
N THR A 178 -10.07 2.67 0.08
CA THR A 178 -10.50 3.17 -1.24
C THR A 178 -11.81 3.96 -1.15
N LEU A 179 -12.82 3.44 -0.45
CA LEU A 179 -14.10 4.12 -0.26
C LEU A 179 -13.95 5.44 0.50
N THR A 180 -13.13 5.45 1.55
CA THR A 180 -12.85 6.67 2.33
C THR A 180 -12.18 7.73 1.46
N SER A 181 -11.21 7.33 0.62
CA SER A 181 -10.59 8.25 -0.34
C SER A 181 -11.61 8.81 -1.34
N LYS A 182 -12.51 7.97 -1.88
CA LYS A 182 -13.57 8.41 -2.80
C LYS A 182 -14.52 9.41 -2.14
N LEU A 183 -14.92 9.16 -0.89
CA LEU A 183 -15.76 10.09 -0.12
C LEU A 183 -15.07 11.44 0.08
N ALA A 184 -13.78 11.44 0.42
CA ALA A 184 -13.00 12.67 0.57
C ALA A 184 -12.92 13.46 -0.76
N THR A 185 -12.65 12.79 -1.88
CA THR A 185 -12.65 13.42 -3.21
C THR A 185 -14.04 13.99 -3.56
N ASN A 186 -15.11 13.24 -3.33
CA ASN A 186 -16.46 13.72 -3.57
C ASN A 186 -16.78 14.98 -2.73
N ALA A 187 -16.38 14.99 -1.46
CA ALA A 187 -16.56 16.17 -0.60
C ALA A 187 -15.83 17.39 -1.16
N THR A 188 -14.58 17.23 -1.62
CA THR A 188 -13.82 18.34 -2.24
C THR A 188 -14.44 18.86 -3.53
N THR A 189 -15.20 18.03 -4.26
CA THR A 189 -15.92 18.46 -5.47
C THR A 189 -17.28 19.10 -5.17
N LEU A 190 -17.99 18.61 -4.15
CA LEU A 190 -19.34 19.09 -3.83
C LEU A 190 -19.32 20.46 -3.16
N LEU A 191 -18.37 20.72 -2.26
CA LEU A 191 -18.32 21.98 -1.52
C LEU A 191 -18.23 23.22 -2.45
N PRO A 192 -17.32 23.28 -3.44
CA PRO A 192 -17.25 24.43 -4.35
C PRO A 192 -18.49 24.60 -5.23
N LEU A 193 -19.09 23.48 -5.65
CA LEU A 193 -20.34 23.52 -6.44
C LEU A 193 -21.49 24.06 -5.59
N GLN A 194 -21.54 23.70 -4.31
CA GLN A 194 -22.50 24.25 -3.36
C GLN A 194 -22.32 25.77 -3.21
N ASP A 195 -21.08 26.22 -3.01
CA ASP A 195 -20.74 27.65 -2.90
C ASP A 195 -21.11 28.43 -4.19
N GLN A 196 -20.89 27.82 -5.36
CA GLN A 196 -21.30 28.41 -6.64
C GLN A 196 -22.81 28.53 -6.77
N ILE A 197 -23.56 27.50 -6.36
CA ILE A 197 -25.04 27.53 -6.36
C ILE A 197 -25.53 28.64 -5.44
N ASP A 198 -24.97 28.77 -4.24
CA ASP A 198 -25.35 29.80 -3.28
C ASP A 198 -25.00 31.21 -3.80
N GLY A 199 -23.85 31.37 -4.46
CA GLY A 199 -23.46 32.61 -5.13
C GLY A 199 -24.44 33.00 -6.24
N LEU A 200 -24.78 32.07 -7.14
CA LEU A 200 -25.74 32.30 -8.22
C LEU A 200 -27.15 32.62 -7.69
N ASN A 201 -27.59 31.95 -6.63
CA ASN A 201 -28.88 32.24 -6.00
C ASN A 201 -28.93 33.67 -5.41
N SER A 202 -27.82 34.13 -4.82
CA SER A 202 -27.68 35.51 -4.33
C SER A 202 -27.74 36.53 -5.47
N GLU A 203 -27.06 36.27 -6.59
CA GLU A 203 -27.12 37.12 -7.78
C GLU A 203 -28.55 37.21 -8.37
N ILE A 204 -29.25 36.07 -8.45
CA ILE A 204 -30.64 36.02 -8.90
C ILE A 204 -31.54 36.87 -7.99
N ALA A 205 -31.39 36.77 -6.67
CA ALA A 205 -32.15 37.58 -5.72
C ALA A 205 -31.87 39.09 -5.87
N GLY A 206 -30.64 39.47 -6.22
CA GLY A 206 -30.27 40.87 -6.48
C GLY A 206 -30.89 41.46 -7.74
N LYS A 207 -31.18 40.63 -8.74
CA LYS A 207 -31.74 41.07 -10.04
C LYS A 207 -33.10 41.73 -9.90
N ASP A 208 -33.98 41.20 -9.05
CA ASP A 208 -35.33 41.75 -8.85
C ASP A 208 -35.28 43.15 -8.22
N ALA A 209 -34.37 43.38 -7.27
CA ALA A 209 -34.16 44.70 -6.68
C ALA A 209 -33.62 45.72 -7.70
N ILE A 210 -32.76 45.27 -8.62
CA ILE A 210 -32.26 46.11 -9.72
C ILE A 210 -33.38 46.40 -10.73
N GLN A 211 -34.20 45.41 -11.08
CA GLN A 211 -35.33 45.59 -11.98
C GLN A 211 -36.34 46.60 -11.42
N GLN A 212 -36.66 46.51 -10.13
CA GLN A 212 -37.51 47.49 -9.44
C GLN A 212 -36.91 48.91 -9.47
N LYS A 213 -35.59 49.05 -9.31
CA LYS A 213 -34.91 50.35 -9.44
C LYS A 213 -34.96 50.90 -10.88
N ILE A 214 -34.85 50.04 -11.89
CA ILE A 214 -34.96 50.43 -13.30
C ILE A 214 -36.38 50.89 -13.60
N ASP A 215 -37.39 50.14 -13.16
CA ASP A 215 -38.80 50.50 -13.37
C ASP A 215 -39.17 51.79 -12.63
N ALA A 216 -38.62 52.00 -11.42
CA ALA A 216 -38.81 53.23 -10.65
C ALA A 216 -38.14 54.47 -11.26
N LEU A 217 -37.12 54.30 -12.11
CA LEU A 217 -36.46 55.43 -12.77
C LEU A 217 -37.30 56.06 -13.88
N GLY A 218 -38.31 55.36 -14.43
CA GLY A 218 -39.30 55.86 -15.38
C GLY A 218 -38.73 56.43 -16.71
N PRO A 219 -39.55 56.62 -17.76
CA PRO A 219 -39.09 57.30 -18.97
C PRO A 219 -38.91 58.80 -18.67
N ILE A 220 -37.71 59.33 -18.93
CA ILE A 220 -37.40 60.76 -18.76
C ILE A 220 -38.24 61.57 -19.77
N THR A 221 -39.31 62.22 -19.31
CA THR A 221 -40.17 63.08 -20.14
C THR A 221 -39.76 64.55 -20.03
N GLY A 222 -39.29 65.16 -21.13
CA GLY A 222 -38.97 66.60 -21.22
C GLY A 222 -38.13 66.96 -22.45
N GLN A 223 -37.96 68.25 -22.76
CA GLN A 223 -37.31 68.78 -23.98
C GLN A 223 -35.82 68.36 -24.18
N ASN A 224 -35.18 67.75 -23.18
CA ASN A 224 -33.84 67.15 -23.26
C ASN A 224 -33.84 65.61 -23.35
N ALA A 225 -35.02 64.97 -23.41
CA ALA A 225 -35.18 63.52 -23.39
C ALA A 225 -34.42 62.84 -24.52
N GLU A 226 -34.54 63.29 -25.77
CA GLU A 226 -33.83 62.66 -26.89
C GLU A 226 -32.30 62.75 -26.78
N ALA A 227 -31.77 63.88 -26.30
CA ALA A 227 -30.32 64.06 -26.13
C ALA A 227 -29.78 63.18 -25.00
N VAL A 228 -30.52 63.07 -23.89
CA VAL A 228 -30.17 62.20 -22.76
C VAL A 228 -30.31 60.73 -23.12
N THR A 229 -31.37 60.33 -23.83
CA THR A 229 -31.57 58.96 -24.31
C THR A 229 -30.49 58.55 -25.31
N LYS A 230 -30.11 59.42 -26.27
CA LYS A 230 -28.96 59.16 -27.16
C LYS A 230 -27.64 59.05 -26.38
N GLY A 231 -27.42 59.91 -25.38
CA GLY A 231 -26.25 59.84 -24.52
C GLY A 231 -26.17 58.56 -23.69
N GLN A 232 -27.29 58.10 -23.14
CA GLN A 232 -27.40 56.84 -22.40
C GLN A 232 -27.22 55.62 -23.32
N GLN A 233 -27.80 55.63 -24.53
CA GLN A 233 -27.59 54.59 -25.53
C GLN A 233 -26.11 54.49 -25.92
N ALA A 234 -25.45 55.62 -26.21
CA ALA A 234 -24.03 55.68 -26.53
C ALA A 234 -23.15 55.22 -25.34
N LYS A 235 -23.50 55.58 -24.11
CA LYS A 235 -22.81 55.07 -22.90
C LYS A 235 -22.98 53.56 -22.75
N SER A 236 -24.19 53.02 -22.96
CA SER A 236 -24.44 51.58 -22.92
C SER A 236 -23.69 50.82 -24.02
N LEU A 237 -23.53 51.44 -25.19
CA LEU A 237 -22.78 50.87 -26.31
C LEU A 237 -21.30 50.78 -25.94
N ARG A 238 -20.71 51.90 -25.49
CA ARG A 238 -19.31 51.94 -25.04
C ARG A 238 -19.03 50.97 -23.91
N GLN A 239 -19.97 50.82 -22.96
CA GLN A 239 -19.79 49.89 -21.86
C GLN A 239 -19.79 48.42 -22.33
N ARG A 240 -20.65 48.08 -23.31
CA ARG A 240 -20.61 46.77 -23.97
C ARG A 240 -19.34 46.56 -24.79
N GLU A 241 -18.87 47.59 -25.49
CA GLU A 241 -17.59 47.56 -26.21
C GLU A 241 -16.41 47.33 -25.25
N THR A 242 -16.35 48.04 -24.12
CA THR A 242 -15.31 47.83 -23.09
C THR A 242 -15.33 46.40 -22.55
N GLN A 243 -16.50 45.89 -22.17
CA GLN A 243 -16.64 44.50 -21.67
C GLN A 243 -16.24 43.46 -22.72
N ALA A 244 -16.63 43.67 -23.99
CA ALA A 244 -16.23 42.77 -25.08
C ALA A 244 -14.71 42.79 -25.32
N MET A 245 -14.08 43.96 -25.26
CA MET A 245 -12.62 44.10 -25.39
C MET A 245 -11.87 43.47 -24.21
N GLU A 246 -12.40 43.59 -23.00
CA GLU A 246 -11.80 42.98 -21.81
C GLU A 246 -11.90 41.45 -21.86
N GLY A 247 -13.04 40.90 -22.28
CA GLY A 247 -13.22 39.47 -22.53
C GLY A 247 -12.31 38.95 -23.65
N LEU A 248 -12.14 39.70 -24.74
CA LEU A 248 -11.19 39.35 -25.81
C LEU A 248 -9.74 39.33 -25.29
N TRP A 249 -9.37 40.27 -24.41
CA TRP A 249 -8.04 40.30 -23.81
C TRP A 249 -7.77 39.09 -22.91
N GLN A 250 -8.74 38.73 -22.05
CA GLN A 250 -8.64 37.55 -21.21
C GLN A 250 -8.52 36.26 -22.03
N PHE A 251 -9.34 36.12 -23.08
CA PHE A 251 -9.28 34.99 -24.00
C PHE A 251 -7.92 34.85 -24.67
N LEU A 252 -7.35 35.96 -25.16
CA LEU A 252 -6.01 35.97 -25.76
C LEU A 252 -4.92 35.59 -24.75
N GLN A 253 -5.01 36.06 -23.51
CA GLN A 253 -4.08 35.69 -22.44
C GLN A 253 -4.16 34.21 -22.10
N GLU A 254 -5.36 33.67 -21.99
CA GLU A 254 -5.57 32.25 -21.68
C GLU A 254 -5.01 31.35 -22.80
N TYR A 255 -5.20 31.74 -24.06
CA TYR A 255 -4.61 31.05 -25.20
C TYR A 255 -3.08 31.17 -25.27
N ASP A 256 -2.52 32.33 -24.94
CA ASP A 256 -1.06 32.51 -24.85
C ASP A 256 -0.46 31.58 -23.81
N GLN A 257 -1.09 31.48 -22.63
CA GLN A 257 -0.69 30.56 -21.57
C GLN A 257 -0.77 29.10 -22.02
N GLN A 258 -1.85 28.70 -22.71
CA GLN A 258 -2.00 27.34 -23.23
C GLN A 258 -0.94 26.99 -24.29
N ILE A 259 -0.59 27.94 -25.17
CA ILE A 259 0.48 27.75 -26.15
C ILE A 259 1.83 27.61 -25.44
N ALA A 260 2.11 28.45 -24.44
CA ALA A 260 3.32 28.37 -23.64
C ALA A 260 3.46 27.01 -22.95
N ASP A 261 2.38 26.53 -22.30
CA ASP A 261 2.36 25.21 -21.64
C ASP A 261 2.55 24.07 -22.64
N LEU A 262 1.89 24.13 -23.80
CA LEU A 262 2.05 23.13 -24.85
C LEU A 262 3.49 23.11 -25.38
N SER A 263 4.10 24.28 -25.59
CA SER A 263 5.50 24.41 -26.02
C SER A 263 6.46 23.84 -24.97
N GLY A 264 6.21 24.10 -23.69
CA GLY A 264 6.99 23.56 -22.57
C GLY A 264 6.89 22.05 -22.46
N GLN A 265 5.68 21.49 -22.66
CA GLN A 265 5.46 20.04 -22.68
C GLN A 265 6.16 19.36 -23.85
N VAL A 266 6.12 19.96 -25.05
CA VAL A 266 6.86 19.48 -26.22
C VAL A 266 8.36 19.52 -25.96
N ALA A 267 8.90 20.64 -25.49
CA ALA A 267 10.32 20.76 -25.17
C ALA A 267 10.75 19.72 -24.11
N HIS A 268 9.96 19.54 -23.06
CA HIS A 268 10.25 18.57 -22.01
C HIS A 268 10.25 17.12 -22.56
N ARG A 269 9.22 16.72 -23.32
CA ARG A 269 9.16 15.37 -23.92
C ARG A 269 10.29 15.13 -24.92
N THR A 270 10.61 16.11 -25.76
CA THR A 270 11.71 15.99 -26.73
C THR A 270 13.06 15.86 -26.01
N SER A 271 13.27 16.58 -24.90
CA SER A 271 14.49 16.46 -24.09
C SER A 271 14.64 15.10 -23.38
N GLN A 272 13.55 14.38 -23.12
CA GLN A 272 13.60 13.02 -22.58
C GLN A 272 14.01 11.98 -23.62
N TRP A 273 13.72 12.21 -24.90
CA TRP A 273 14.09 11.31 -25.99
C TRP A 273 15.47 11.61 -26.57
N LEU A 274 15.91 12.87 -26.51
CA LEU A 274 17.23 13.29 -26.99
C LEU A 274 18.27 13.23 -25.87
N THR A 275 19.05 12.15 -25.83
CA THR A 275 20.17 12.01 -24.91
C THR A 275 21.36 12.89 -25.33
N ARG A 276 22.18 13.29 -24.36
CA ARG A 276 23.38 14.12 -24.60
C ARG A 276 24.33 13.50 -25.63
N GLU A 277 24.39 12.17 -25.66
CA GLU A 277 25.19 11.38 -26.62
C GLU A 277 24.69 11.53 -28.06
N MET A 278 23.36 11.56 -28.27
CA MET A 278 22.74 11.77 -29.59
C MET A 278 22.93 13.20 -30.09
N LEU A 279 22.89 14.20 -29.20
CA LEU A 279 23.13 15.60 -29.52
C LEU A 279 24.61 15.90 -29.84
N SER A 280 25.55 15.14 -29.27
CA SER A 280 26.99 15.22 -29.58
C SER A 280 27.46 14.27 -30.70
N GLY A 281 26.56 13.47 -31.25
CA GLY A 281 26.86 12.48 -32.28
C GLY A 281 27.04 13.09 -33.68
N PRO A 282 27.41 12.27 -34.68
CA PRO A 282 27.67 12.73 -36.05
C PRO A 282 26.46 13.41 -36.74
N ASN A 283 25.24 13.13 -36.28
CA ASN A 283 24.00 13.75 -36.76
C ASN A 283 23.45 14.84 -35.82
N GLY A 284 24.17 15.20 -34.75
CA GLY A 284 23.71 16.16 -33.73
C GLY A 284 23.34 17.52 -34.31
N ALA A 285 24.09 18.01 -35.30
CA ALA A 285 23.83 19.27 -35.97
C ALA A 285 22.48 19.32 -36.75
N ALA A 286 21.97 18.17 -37.20
CA ALA A 286 20.67 18.07 -37.85
C ALA A 286 19.51 18.00 -36.84
N ILE A 287 19.79 17.51 -35.63
CA ILE A 287 18.81 17.34 -34.54
C ILE A 287 18.58 18.67 -33.78
N THR A 288 19.60 19.52 -33.67
CA THR A 288 19.51 20.83 -33.00
C THR A 288 18.98 21.96 -33.89
N GLY A 289 18.69 21.68 -35.17
CA GLY A 289 18.26 22.67 -36.17
C GLY A 289 16.75 22.77 -36.40
N VAL A 290 15.94 22.02 -35.64
CA VAL A 290 14.48 22.08 -35.59
C VAL A 290 14.05 22.71 -34.28
#